data_AF-A0A099HZ97-F1
#
_entry.id   AF-A0A099HZ97-F1
#
_cell.length_a   1.000
_cell.length_b   1.000
_cell.length_c   1.000
_cell.angle_alpha   90.00
_cell.angle_beta   90.00
_cell.angle_gamma   90.00
#
_symmetry.space_group_name_H-M   'P 1'
#
loop_
_entity.id
_entity.type
_entity.pdbx_description
1 polymer ?
#
loop_
_entity_poly.entity_id
_entity_poly.type
_entity_poly.pdbx_seq_one_letter_code
_entity_poly.pdbx_strand_id
1 'polypeptide(L)'
;MRKKLKSIVMIFVSILLCGSNMLSTITIKANVTKLEDTGYWHSGQAHNPDNPAYTAWFDHQKIEKIHVEQGIGVCSEPWEVINGWNGYTVSKIQKDDIADIWYYAYVNTNQSKWNYAVGQLMVWEYLGYKPTDHNVPNYEKRKAEVNTAIANMSRKPSFSGKKITLNVGESKTLTDTNGVLSDFKGKETIPKGLSIKRSGNKLTITANASASENSTYSLDKIKPEMIGQSLVHKKSGGQDIIYPLMKDPGTFKLKIQVNKYGALKITKQDEDGKLVPNTSFKVSKNADMSSPIGTYKTGSDGTVTVNDLAPATYYVQESAVPSHLILDKTNYKISVSANKTASFTARNEWKKGRVQIRKV
;
A
#
# COMPACT_ATOMS: atom_id res chain seq x y z
N MET A 1 -56.35 -43.15 15.90
CA MET A 1 -55.27 -44.16 15.76
C MET A 1 -53.95 -43.60 16.29
N ARG A 2 -53.34 -44.37 17.17
CA ARG A 2 -51.98 -44.33 17.76
C ARG A 2 -50.86 -43.53 17.05
N LYS A 3 -50.22 -42.68 17.86
CA LYS A 3 -48.77 -42.60 18.20
C LYS A 3 -47.70 -42.08 17.19
N LYS A 4 -46.95 -41.11 17.71
CA LYS A 4 -45.46 -41.00 17.80
C LYS A 4 -44.72 -40.03 16.84
N LEU A 5 -44.35 -38.91 17.46
CA LEU A 5 -43.05 -38.22 17.42
C LEU A 5 -41.85 -39.13 17.07
N LYS A 6 -41.01 -38.73 16.10
CA LYS A 6 -39.56 -38.99 16.09
C LYS A 6 -38.80 -37.90 15.32
N SER A 7 -37.77 -37.36 15.98
CA SER A 7 -36.77 -36.43 15.49
C SER A 7 -36.16 -36.83 14.14
N ILE A 8 -35.92 -35.86 13.26
CA ILE A 8 -34.87 -35.95 12.26
C ILE A 8 -33.76 -35.02 12.70
N VAL A 9 -32.71 -35.65 13.23
CA VAL A 9 -31.40 -35.06 13.48
C VAL A 9 -30.77 -34.78 12.11
N MET A 10 -30.54 -33.50 11.79
CA MET A 10 -29.65 -33.12 10.68
C MET A 10 -28.22 -33.46 11.09
N ILE A 11 -27.73 -34.60 10.61
CA ILE A 11 -26.31 -34.93 10.63
C ILE A 11 -25.63 -34.04 9.60
N PHE A 12 -24.95 -32.99 10.07
CA PHE A 12 -23.90 -32.32 9.31
C PHE A 12 -22.79 -33.34 9.06
N VAL A 13 -22.81 -33.99 7.90
CA VAL A 13 -21.63 -34.66 7.38
C VAL A 13 -20.65 -33.57 6.97
N SER A 14 -19.80 -33.21 7.93
CA SER A 14 -18.56 -32.50 7.70
C SER A 14 -17.72 -33.33 6.72
N ILE A 15 -17.83 -32.99 5.43
CA ILE A 15 -16.81 -33.34 4.45
C ILE A 15 -15.59 -32.49 4.82
N LEU A 16 -14.79 -33.05 5.74
CA LEU A 16 -13.38 -32.74 5.86
C LEU A 16 -12.74 -33.21 4.55
N LEU A 17 -12.88 -32.41 3.50
CA LEU A 17 -11.91 -32.41 2.43
C LEU A 17 -10.62 -31.94 3.09
N CYS A 18 -9.85 -32.92 3.58
CA CYS A 18 -8.41 -32.80 3.64
C CYS A 18 -7.98 -32.39 2.24
N GLY A 19 -7.94 -31.07 2.00
CA GLY A 19 -6.96 -30.49 1.11
C GLY A 19 -5.62 -30.87 1.70
N SER A 20 -5.17 -32.08 1.41
CA SER A 20 -3.76 -32.38 1.35
C SER A 20 -3.22 -31.28 0.47
N ASN A 21 -2.54 -30.32 1.10
CA ASN A 21 -1.55 -29.51 0.43
C ASN A 21 -0.64 -30.53 -0.26
N MET A 22 -0.96 -30.88 -1.50
CA MET A 22 0.05 -31.26 -2.47
C MET A 22 0.85 -29.98 -2.61
N LEU A 23 1.77 -29.77 -1.67
CA LEU A 23 3.04 -29.18 -1.94
C LEU A 23 3.59 -30.05 -3.06
N SER A 24 3.23 -29.72 -4.30
CA SER A 24 4.09 -30.07 -5.42
C SER A 24 5.42 -29.48 -5.01
N THR A 25 6.31 -30.35 -4.53
CA THR A 25 7.72 -30.03 -4.44
C THR A 25 8.10 -29.76 -5.88
N ILE A 26 8.03 -28.48 -6.29
CA ILE A 26 8.64 -28.02 -7.51
C ILE A 26 10.10 -28.43 -7.32
N THR A 27 10.52 -29.46 -8.05
CA THR A 27 11.91 -29.85 -8.11
C THR A 27 12.62 -28.68 -8.76
N ILE A 28 13.19 -27.80 -7.93
CA ILE A 28 14.07 -26.73 -8.38
C ILE A 28 15.29 -27.45 -8.96
N LYS A 29 15.45 -27.47 -10.29
CA LYS A 29 16.69 -28.03 -10.83
C LYS A 29 17.77 -26.97 -10.71
N ALA A 30 18.98 -27.43 -10.45
CA ALA A 30 20.07 -26.59 -9.99
C ALA A 30 20.95 -26.07 -11.13
N ASN A 31 20.56 -26.22 -12.39
CA ASN A 31 21.51 -26.12 -13.49
C ASN A 31 21.82 -24.68 -13.89
N VAL A 32 23.07 -24.47 -14.34
CA VAL A 32 23.43 -23.28 -15.11
C VAL A 32 22.82 -23.46 -16.49
N THR A 33 22.05 -22.46 -16.94
CA THR A 33 21.30 -22.52 -18.20
C THR A 33 21.97 -21.74 -19.32
N LYS A 34 22.75 -20.70 -18.98
CA LYS A 34 23.48 -19.87 -19.94
C LYS A 34 24.60 -19.09 -19.26
N LEU A 35 25.74 -18.98 -19.94
CA LEU A 35 26.78 -17.98 -19.67
C LEU A 35 26.74 -16.96 -20.80
N GLU A 36 26.63 -15.69 -20.45
CA GLU A 36 26.60 -14.59 -21.40
C GLU A 36 27.80 -13.68 -21.19
N ASP A 37 28.65 -13.56 -22.21
CA ASP A 37 29.79 -12.64 -22.19
C ASP A 37 29.31 -11.19 -22.01
N THR A 38 29.77 -10.55 -20.94
CA THR A 38 29.44 -9.15 -20.66
C THR A 38 30.28 -8.17 -21.48
N GLY A 39 31.40 -8.62 -22.06
CA GLY A 39 32.43 -7.79 -22.68
C GLY A 39 33.41 -7.18 -21.68
N TYR A 40 33.28 -7.50 -20.38
CA TYR A 40 34.17 -7.03 -19.32
C TYR A 40 35.04 -8.17 -18.77
N TRP A 41 36.21 -7.80 -18.26
CA TRP A 41 37.19 -8.73 -17.70
C TRP A 41 37.79 -8.19 -16.40
N HIS A 42 38.39 -9.09 -15.63
CA HIS A 42 39.12 -8.77 -14.40
C HIS A 42 40.44 -9.56 -14.33
N SER A 43 41.40 -9.00 -13.61
CA SER A 43 42.62 -9.65 -13.17
C SER A 43 42.77 -9.47 -11.65
N GLY A 44 43.37 -10.43 -10.97
CA GLY A 44 43.58 -10.35 -9.53
C GLY A 44 43.70 -11.71 -8.87
N GLN A 45 43.62 -11.69 -7.54
CA GLN A 45 43.80 -12.88 -6.72
C GLN A 45 42.61 -13.13 -5.80
N ALA A 46 42.24 -14.40 -5.68
CA ALA A 46 41.22 -14.89 -4.76
C ALA A 46 41.83 -15.95 -3.86
N HIS A 47 41.67 -15.79 -2.56
CA HIS A 47 42.10 -16.77 -1.57
C HIS A 47 40.96 -17.75 -1.30
N ASN A 48 41.23 -19.05 -1.28
CA ASN A 48 40.24 -20.02 -0.86
C ASN A 48 40.18 -20.05 0.68
N PRO A 49 39.07 -19.64 1.31
CA PRO A 49 38.95 -19.61 2.77
C PRO A 49 38.98 -21.02 3.40
N ASP A 50 38.58 -22.05 2.65
CA ASP A 50 38.58 -23.45 3.11
C ASP A 50 39.94 -24.13 2.91
N ASN A 51 40.82 -23.54 2.09
CA ASN A 51 42.19 -23.99 1.90
C ASN A 51 43.15 -22.81 1.80
N PRO A 52 43.69 -22.33 2.94
CA PRO A 52 44.56 -21.15 2.97
C PRO A 52 45.89 -21.30 2.20
N ALA A 53 46.27 -22.52 1.80
CA ALA A 53 47.45 -22.73 0.95
C ALA A 53 47.15 -22.46 -0.54
N TYR A 54 45.87 -22.30 -0.91
CA TYR A 54 45.44 -22.14 -2.28
C TYR A 54 45.00 -20.70 -2.57
N THR A 55 45.72 -20.05 -3.48
CA THR A 55 45.37 -18.75 -4.06
C THR A 55 45.20 -18.92 -5.57
N ALA A 56 44.03 -18.59 -6.07
CA ALA A 56 43.76 -18.53 -7.50
C ALA A 56 44.20 -17.17 -8.06
N TRP A 57 44.81 -17.19 -9.23
CA TRP A 57 45.27 -16.01 -9.97
C TRP A 57 44.52 -15.93 -11.29
N PHE A 58 43.94 -14.78 -11.56
CA PHE A 58 43.19 -14.52 -12.78
C PHE A 58 43.90 -13.43 -13.59
N ASP A 59 44.06 -13.69 -14.88
CA ASP A 59 44.60 -12.74 -15.85
C ASP A 59 43.60 -12.56 -16.98
N HIS A 60 43.01 -11.36 -17.08
CA HIS A 60 42.02 -10.98 -18.08
C HIS A 60 40.83 -11.96 -18.18
N GLN A 61 40.42 -12.54 -17.05
CA GLN A 61 39.30 -13.46 -17.00
C GLN A 61 37.99 -12.71 -17.28
N LYS A 62 37.15 -13.29 -18.13
CA LYS A 62 35.86 -12.68 -18.49
C LYS A 62 34.91 -12.67 -17.29
N ILE A 63 34.20 -11.57 -17.12
CA ILE A 63 33.04 -11.50 -16.24
C ILE A 63 31.85 -11.98 -17.06
N GLU A 64 31.36 -13.18 -16.77
CA GLU A 64 30.23 -13.77 -17.48
C GLU A 64 28.95 -13.63 -16.68
N LYS A 65 27.86 -13.32 -17.38
CA LYS A 65 26.52 -13.27 -16.81
C LYS A 65 25.95 -14.67 -16.68
N ILE A 66 25.73 -15.09 -15.44
CA ILE A 66 25.33 -16.44 -15.07
C ILE A 66 23.81 -16.53 -15.01
N HIS A 67 23.23 -17.40 -15.83
CA HIS A 67 21.82 -17.74 -15.76
C HIS A 67 21.66 -19.11 -15.09
N VAL A 68 20.79 -19.15 -14.09
CA VAL A 68 20.27 -20.38 -13.45
C VAL A 68 18.77 -20.47 -13.70
N GLU A 69 18.14 -21.59 -13.38
CA GLU A 69 16.69 -21.78 -13.65
C GLU A 69 15.81 -20.71 -13.00
N GLN A 70 16.20 -20.20 -11.84
CA GLN A 70 15.47 -19.20 -11.08
C GLN A 70 15.71 -17.76 -11.58
N GLY A 71 16.73 -17.55 -12.42
CA GLY A 71 17.05 -16.24 -12.98
C GLY A 71 18.54 -15.96 -13.06
N ILE A 72 18.93 -14.73 -12.78
CA ILE A 72 20.34 -14.31 -12.85
C ILE A 72 21.02 -14.59 -11.52
N GLY A 73 22.02 -15.46 -11.56
CA GLY A 73 22.87 -15.79 -10.42
C GLY A 73 24.12 -14.90 -10.35
N VAL A 74 24.82 -15.00 -9.23
CA VAL A 74 26.10 -14.34 -8.97
C VAL A 74 27.09 -15.39 -8.52
N CYS A 75 28.30 -15.35 -9.06
CA CYS A 75 29.38 -16.17 -8.54
C CYS A 75 29.65 -15.80 -7.07
N SER A 76 29.75 -16.81 -6.21
CA SER A 76 30.09 -16.66 -4.79
C SER A 76 31.43 -17.26 -4.37
N GLU A 77 32.20 -17.80 -5.32
CA GLU A 77 33.54 -18.33 -5.09
C GLU A 77 34.52 -17.75 -6.11
N PRO A 78 35.09 -16.56 -5.84
CA PRO A 78 36.00 -15.91 -6.77
C PRO A 78 37.29 -16.70 -7.06
N TRP A 79 37.55 -17.81 -6.36
CA TRP A 79 38.73 -18.68 -6.56
C TRP A 79 38.46 -19.92 -7.42
N GLU A 80 37.20 -20.16 -7.79
CA GLU A 80 36.79 -21.30 -8.63
C GLU A 80 36.23 -20.80 -9.96
N VAL A 81 36.24 -21.64 -10.98
CA VAL A 81 35.58 -21.38 -12.27
C VAL A 81 34.38 -22.31 -12.45
N ILE A 82 33.43 -21.92 -13.30
CA ILE A 82 32.27 -22.77 -13.60
C ILE A 82 32.74 -24.00 -14.38
N ASN A 83 32.73 -25.15 -13.69
CA ASN A 83 33.16 -26.42 -14.26
C ASN A 83 31.97 -27.24 -14.79
N GLY A 84 31.30 -26.77 -15.84
CA GLY A 84 30.20 -27.45 -16.53
C GLY A 84 28.79 -27.12 -16.03
N TRP A 85 27.79 -27.39 -16.88
CA TRP A 85 26.41 -26.87 -16.81
C TRP A 85 25.49 -27.54 -15.78
N ASN A 86 25.73 -28.81 -15.44
CA ASN A 86 24.85 -29.64 -14.60
C ASN A 86 25.56 -30.10 -13.31
N GLY A 87 24.82 -30.76 -12.41
CA GLY A 87 25.38 -31.40 -11.22
C GLY A 87 25.45 -30.51 -9.98
N TYR A 88 24.75 -29.37 -10.02
CA TYR A 88 24.58 -28.52 -8.86
C TYR A 88 23.52 -29.08 -7.91
N THR A 89 23.58 -28.68 -6.65
CA THR A 89 22.53 -28.90 -5.65
C THR A 89 22.03 -27.55 -5.16
N VAL A 90 20.71 -27.35 -5.07
CA VAL A 90 20.16 -26.08 -4.56
C VAL A 90 19.90 -26.20 -3.06
N SER A 91 20.36 -25.22 -2.30
CA SER A 91 20.01 -25.09 -0.89
C SER A 91 19.71 -23.62 -0.54
N LYS A 92 19.05 -23.40 0.60
CA LYS A 92 18.77 -22.04 1.10
C LYS A 92 20.06 -21.48 1.71
N ILE A 93 20.29 -20.18 1.51
CA ILE A 93 21.44 -19.49 2.09
C ILE A 93 21.02 -18.16 2.71
N GLN A 94 21.70 -17.73 3.77
CA GLN A 94 21.55 -16.40 4.33
C GLN A 94 22.81 -15.57 4.05
N LYS A 95 22.73 -14.72 3.03
CA LYS A 95 23.80 -13.81 2.60
C LYS A 95 23.18 -12.47 2.21
N ASP A 96 22.59 -11.81 3.20
CA ASP A 96 21.80 -10.59 3.01
C ASP A 96 22.67 -9.47 2.39
N ASP A 97 23.94 -9.34 2.78
CA ASP A 97 24.88 -8.36 2.19
C ASP A 97 25.09 -8.56 0.68
N ILE A 98 25.17 -9.82 0.21
CA ILE A 98 25.29 -10.12 -1.23
C ILE A 98 24.02 -9.70 -1.96
N ALA A 99 22.85 -9.95 -1.36
CA ALA A 99 21.58 -9.51 -1.93
C ALA A 99 21.50 -7.97 -2.00
N ASP A 100 21.97 -7.27 -0.98
CA ASP A 100 22.00 -5.80 -0.92
C ASP A 100 22.88 -5.20 -2.02
N ILE A 101 24.12 -5.70 -2.16
CA ILE A 101 25.03 -5.33 -3.24
C ILE A 101 24.36 -5.60 -4.59
N TRP A 102 23.83 -6.82 -4.76
CA TRP A 102 23.25 -7.25 -6.03
C TRP A 102 22.05 -6.40 -6.45
N TYR A 103 21.20 -6.03 -5.50
CA TYR A 103 20.03 -5.22 -5.78
C TYR A 103 20.43 -3.82 -6.27
N TYR A 104 21.32 -3.14 -5.54
CA TYR A 104 21.67 -1.75 -5.88
C TYR A 104 22.64 -1.64 -7.06
N ALA A 105 23.53 -2.61 -7.25
CA ALA A 105 24.43 -2.63 -8.39
C ALA A 105 23.73 -3.03 -9.69
N TYR A 106 22.80 -4.00 -9.64
CA TYR A 106 22.21 -4.60 -10.83
C TYR A 106 20.68 -4.48 -10.90
N VAL A 107 19.94 -5.05 -9.95
CA VAL A 107 18.48 -5.24 -10.12
C VAL A 107 17.69 -3.93 -10.12
N ASN A 108 18.12 -2.94 -9.32
CA ASN A 108 17.53 -1.60 -9.23
C ASN A 108 18.03 -0.64 -10.33
N THR A 109 18.51 -1.19 -11.45
CA THR A 109 19.02 -0.43 -12.60
C THR A 109 18.29 -0.85 -13.88
N ASN A 110 18.84 -0.47 -15.04
CA ASN A 110 18.41 -1.00 -16.34
C ASN A 110 18.95 -2.42 -16.64
N GLN A 111 19.67 -3.04 -15.70
CA GLN A 111 20.18 -4.42 -15.79
C GLN A 111 21.09 -4.68 -17.01
N SER A 112 21.85 -3.66 -17.42
CA SER A 112 22.86 -3.78 -18.48
C SER A 112 23.99 -4.75 -18.12
N LYS A 113 24.74 -5.20 -19.14
CA LYS A 113 25.99 -5.97 -18.96
C LYS A 113 26.99 -5.27 -18.04
N TRP A 114 27.08 -3.94 -18.13
CA TRP A 114 27.92 -3.13 -17.26
C TRP A 114 27.48 -3.20 -15.79
N ASN A 115 26.17 -3.04 -15.52
CA ASN A 115 25.66 -3.15 -14.15
C ASN A 115 25.85 -4.55 -13.57
N TYR A 116 25.75 -5.59 -14.41
CA TYR A 116 26.09 -6.96 -14.00
C TYR A 116 27.56 -7.05 -13.58
N ALA A 117 28.48 -6.56 -14.42
CA ALA A 117 29.92 -6.63 -14.16
C ALA A 117 30.32 -5.87 -12.89
N VAL A 118 29.74 -4.68 -12.66
CA VAL A 118 29.89 -3.93 -11.40
C VAL A 118 29.41 -4.78 -10.21
N GLY A 119 28.20 -5.34 -10.29
CA GLY A 119 27.64 -6.14 -9.20
C GLY A 119 28.47 -7.38 -8.88
N GLN A 120 28.97 -8.07 -9.91
CA GLN A 120 29.81 -9.26 -9.74
C GLN A 120 31.15 -8.92 -9.08
N LEU A 121 31.83 -7.84 -9.53
CA LEU A 121 33.08 -7.38 -8.92
C LEU A 121 32.87 -6.97 -7.46
N MET A 122 31.81 -6.23 -7.16
CA MET A 122 31.52 -5.81 -5.78
C MET A 122 31.23 -7.01 -4.85
N VAL A 123 30.50 -8.02 -5.34
CA VAL A 123 30.27 -9.25 -4.58
C VAL A 123 31.57 -10.00 -4.34
N TRP A 124 32.45 -10.09 -5.34
CA TRP A 124 33.76 -10.71 -5.17
C TRP A 124 34.63 -9.97 -4.17
N GLU A 125 34.71 -8.65 -4.24
CA GLU A 125 35.44 -7.85 -3.25
C GLU A 125 34.91 -8.05 -1.83
N TYR A 126 33.58 -8.10 -1.66
CA TYR A 126 32.95 -8.43 -0.37
C TYR A 126 33.36 -9.83 0.13
N LEU A 127 33.57 -10.78 -0.79
CA LEU A 127 34.06 -12.13 -0.49
C LEU A 127 35.59 -12.22 -0.32
N GLY A 128 36.31 -11.09 -0.37
CA GLY A 128 37.75 -11.02 -0.15
C GLY A 128 38.62 -11.10 -1.41
N TYR A 129 38.02 -11.11 -2.60
CA TYR A 129 38.76 -10.97 -3.86
C TYR A 129 39.46 -9.61 -3.92
N LYS A 130 40.70 -9.59 -4.39
CA LYS A 130 41.48 -8.37 -4.56
C LYS A 130 41.75 -8.16 -6.05
N PRO A 131 40.92 -7.38 -6.76
CA PRO A 131 41.18 -7.05 -8.16
C PRO A 131 42.48 -6.25 -8.26
N THR A 132 43.35 -6.64 -9.19
CA THR A 132 44.55 -5.89 -9.56
C THR A 132 44.31 -5.03 -10.80
N ASP A 133 43.40 -5.46 -11.69
CA ASP A 133 43.01 -4.71 -12.89
C ASP A 133 41.62 -5.15 -13.39
N HIS A 134 40.94 -4.31 -14.16
CA HIS A 134 39.70 -4.63 -14.87
C HIS A 134 39.38 -3.56 -15.94
N ASN A 135 38.59 -3.90 -16.96
CA ASN A 135 38.12 -2.91 -17.95
C ASN A 135 36.74 -2.31 -17.67
N VAL A 136 36.17 -2.48 -16.47
CA VAL A 136 34.85 -1.93 -16.10
C VAL A 136 34.94 -0.40 -15.92
N PRO A 137 34.35 0.43 -16.82
CA PRO A 137 34.52 1.87 -16.76
C PRO A 137 33.85 2.48 -15.53
N ASN A 138 34.51 3.45 -14.90
CA ASN A 138 34.00 4.19 -13.72
C ASN A 138 33.59 3.31 -12.53
N TYR A 139 34.19 2.13 -12.38
CA TYR A 139 33.82 1.15 -11.35
C TYR A 139 33.85 1.73 -9.93
N GLU A 140 34.94 2.36 -9.50
CA GLU A 140 35.07 2.90 -8.13
C GLU A 140 34.00 3.95 -7.80
N LYS A 141 33.68 4.82 -8.77
CA LYS A 141 32.59 5.80 -8.60
C LYS A 141 31.26 5.08 -8.41
N ARG A 142 30.96 4.09 -9.25
CA ARG A 142 29.71 3.34 -9.18
C ARG A 142 29.60 2.54 -7.88
N LYS A 143 30.69 1.92 -7.45
CA LYS A 143 30.80 1.21 -6.17
C LYS A 143 30.48 2.12 -4.99
N ALA A 144 31.01 3.35 -4.98
CA ALA A 144 30.68 4.34 -3.95
C ALA A 144 29.18 4.72 -3.94
N GLU A 145 28.55 4.87 -5.12
CA GLU A 145 27.10 5.11 -5.23
C GLU A 145 26.28 3.92 -4.68
N VAL A 146 26.66 2.69 -5.02
CA VAL A 146 26.02 1.47 -4.52
C VAL A 146 26.14 1.36 -3.01
N ASN A 147 27.34 1.54 -2.46
CA ASN A 147 27.57 1.53 -1.01
C ASN A 147 26.75 2.61 -0.28
N THR A 148 26.63 3.80 -0.88
CA THR A 148 25.77 4.87 -0.36
C THR A 148 24.29 4.46 -0.37
N ALA A 149 23.84 3.78 -1.42
CA ALA A 149 22.46 3.30 -1.51
C ALA A 149 22.15 2.21 -0.47
N ILE A 150 23.09 1.28 -0.25
CA ILE A 150 23.01 0.25 0.80
C ILE A 150 22.96 0.91 2.18
N ALA A 151 23.85 1.85 2.48
CA ALA A 151 23.85 2.56 3.76
C ALA A 151 22.53 3.31 4.03
N ASN A 152 21.84 3.75 2.97
CA ASN A 152 20.54 4.42 3.05
C ASN A 152 19.34 3.49 2.90
N MET A 153 19.53 2.17 2.78
CA MET A 153 18.45 1.25 2.42
C MET A 153 17.35 1.20 3.49
N SER A 154 17.69 1.36 4.77
CA SER A 154 16.75 1.38 5.89
C SER A 154 15.98 2.70 6.03
N ARG A 155 16.43 3.78 5.37
CA ARG A 155 15.77 5.08 5.44
C ARG A 155 14.39 5.02 4.78
N LYS A 156 13.41 5.57 5.51
CA LYS A 156 12.00 5.63 5.11
C LYS A 156 11.57 7.09 4.87
N PRO A 157 10.50 7.32 4.10
CA PRO A 157 9.95 8.66 3.93
C PRO A 157 9.56 9.27 5.28
N SER A 158 9.63 10.59 5.41
CA SER A 158 9.42 11.28 6.68
C SER A 158 8.00 11.17 7.24
N PHE A 159 7.05 10.66 6.44
CA PHE A 159 5.68 10.33 6.85
C PHE A 159 5.47 8.85 7.16
N SER A 160 6.52 8.02 7.09
CA SER A 160 6.46 6.62 7.53
C SER A 160 6.01 6.52 8.98
N GLY A 161 5.07 5.61 9.23
CA GLY A 161 4.47 5.38 10.55
C GLY A 161 3.47 6.46 11.00
N LYS A 162 3.35 7.58 10.30
CA LYS A 162 2.46 8.67 10.68
C LYS A 162 0.99 8.35 10.38
N LYS A 163 0.11 9.14 10.99
CA LYS A 163 -1.32 9.19 10.70
C LYS A 163 -1.66 10.49 10.01
N ILE A 164 -2.46 10.43 8.96
CA ILE A 164 -3.07 11.59 8.33
C ILE A 164 -4.59 11.47 8.37
N THR A 165 -5.25 12.62 8.39
CA THR A 165 -6.69 12.74 8.22
C THR A 165 -6.99 13.56 6.97
N LEU A 166 -7.99 13.15 6.21
CA LEU A 166 -8.58 13.89 5.09
C LEU A 166 -10.10 13.66 5.03
N ASN A 167 -10.84 14.62 4.45
CA ASN A 167 -12.26 14.43 4.20
C ASN A 167 -12.48 13.67 2.89
N VAL A 168 -13.60 12.96 2.78
CA VAL A 168 -13.99 12.36 1.50
C VAL A 168 -14.16 13.43 0.41
N GLY A 169 -13.65 13.16 -0.79
CA GLY A 169 -13.61 14.09 -1.92
C GLY A 169 -12.40 15.02 -1.93
N GLU A 170 -11.67 15.15 -0.82
CA GLU A 170 -10.46 15.98 -0.75
C GLU A 170 -9.19 15.21 -1.14
N SER A 171 -8.17 15.98 -1.53
CA SER A 171 -6.82 15.47 -1.76
C SER A 171 -5.83 16.09 -0.79
N LYS A 172 -4.87 15.30 -0.32
CA LYS A 172 -3.79 15.76 0.56
C LYS A 172 -2.45 15.35 -0.01
N THR A 173 -1.54 16.32 -0.15
CA THR A 173 -0.17 16.07 -0.62
C THR A 173 0.80 16.13 0.55
N LEU A 174 1.59 15.08 0.70
CA LEU A 174 2.69 14.99 1.66
C LEU A 174 4.01 15.15 0.91
N THR A 175 4.96 15.88 1.49
CA THR A 175 6.33 15.98 0.99
C THR A 175 7.24 15.16 1.89
N ASP A 176 7.98 14.23 1.30
CA ASP A 176 9.03 13.48 1.98
C ASP A 176 10.26 14.37 2.18
N THR A 177 10.51 14.77 3.42
CA THR A 177 11.67 15.58 3.80
C THR A 177 12.95 14.75 3.95
N ASN A 178 12.84 13.42 3.99
CA ASN A 178 14.02 12.54 3.98
C ASN A 178 14.55 12.31 2.56
N GLY A 179 13.73 12.59 1.55
CA GLY A 179 14.12 12.57 0.14
C GLY A 179 14.30 11.18 -0.47
N VAL A 180 13.66 10.15 0.10
CA VAL A 180 13.86 8.74 -0.26
C VAL A 180 12.62 8.10 -0.89
N LEU A 181 11.49 8.80 -1.01
CA LEU A 181 10.25 8.25 -1.58
C LEU A 181 10.45 7.70 -3.01
N SER A 182 11.28 8.35 -3.82
CA SER A 182 11.60 7.89 -5.18
C SER A 182 12.26 6.52 -5.22
N ASP A 183 12.93 6.13 -4.14
CA ASP A 183 13.68 4.87 -4.04
C ASP A 183 12.76 3.67 -3.82
N PHE A 184 11.48 3.91 -3.53
CA PHE A 184 10.50 2.86 -3.31
C PHE A 184 9.90 2.37 -4.63
N LYS A 185 10.39 1.20 -5.07
CA LYS A 185 10.05 0.55 -6.34
C LYS A 185 9.28 -0.77 -6.16
N GLY A 186 8.92 -1.09 -4.92
CA GLY A 186 8.29 -2.34 -4.56
C GLY A 186 6.78 -2.37 -4.76
N LYS A 187 6.18 -3.41 -4.19
CA LYS A 187 4.74 -3.60 -4.16
C LYS A 187 4.05 -2.43 -3.45
N GLU A 188 3.07 -1.85 -4.13
CA GLU A 188 2.23 -0.78 -3.60
C GLU A 188 0.87 -1.35 -3.19
N THR A 189 0.46 -1.14 -1.95
CA THR A 189 -0.85 -1.59 -1.42
C THR A 189 -1.72 -0.38 -1.13
N ILE A 190 -2.73 -0.18 -1.98
CA ILE A 190 -3.65 0.94 -1.91
C ILE A 190 -4.99 0.46 -1.34
N PRO A 191 -5.44 0.97 -0.18
CA PRO A 191 -6.76 0.66 0.35
C PRO A 191 -7.90 1.05 -0.61
N LYS A 192 -8.99 0.27 -0.60
CA LYS A 192 -10.19 0.57 -1.38
C LYS A 192 -10.68 1.98 -1.09
N GLY A 193 -11.01 2.69 -2.16
CA GLY A 193 -11.53 4.05 -2.11
C GLY A 193 -10.48 5.15 -1.95
N LEU A 194 -9.19 4.80 -1.96
CA LEU A 194 -8.10 5.76 -2.06
C LEU A 194 -7.49 5.77 -3.47
N SER A 195 -7.07 6.95 -3.92
CA SER A 195 -6.20 7.14 -5.08
C SER A 195 -4.89 7.73 -4.62
N ILE A 196 -3.78 7.22 -5.15
CA ILE A 196 -2.42 7.62 -4.79
C ILE A 196 -1.70 8.09 -6.04
N LYS A 197 -1.04 9.25 -5.96
CA LYS A 197 -0.13 9.75 -7.00
C LYS A 197 1.22 10.07 -6.39
N ARG A 198 2.29 9.60 -7.03
CA ARG A 198 3.68 9.89 -6.66
C ARG A 198 4.32 10.78 -7.71
N SER A 199 4.98 11.84 -7.27
CA SER A 199 5.77 12.72 -8.15
C SER A 199 7.00 13.21 -7.40
N GLY A 200 8.17 12.69 -7.78
CA GLY A 200 9.41 12.86 -7.02
C GLY A 200 9.22 12.46 -5.56
N ASN A 201 9.48 13.40 -4.65
CA ASN A 201 9.32 13.22 -3.20
C ASN A 201 7.94 13.62 -2.66
N LYS A 202 6.92 13.74 -3.52
CA LYS A 202 5.55 14.05 -3.11
C LYS A 202 4.62 12.85 -3.26
N LEU A 203 3.79 12.63 -2.25
CA LEU A 203 2.72 11.63 -2.22
C LEU A 203 1.38 12.34 -2.07
N THR A 204 0.54 12.30 -3.10
CA THR A 204 -0.82 12.83 -3.07
C THR A 204 -1.82 11.70 -2.87
N ILE A 205 -2.66 11.84 -1.84
CA ILE A 205 -3.72 10.90 -1.47
C ILE A 205 -5.07 11.58 -1.68
N THR A 206 -5.99 10.91 -2.36
CA THR A 206 -7.38 11.35 -2.53
C THR A 206 -8.32 10.26 -2.02
N ALA A 207 -9.32 10.62 -1.21
CA ALA A 207 -10.33 9.69 -0.71
C ALA A 207 -11.66 9.85 -1.46
N ASN A 208 -12.28 8.76 -1.88
CA ASN A 208 -13.62 8.74 -2.47
C ASN A 208 -14.66 8.11 -1.52
N ALA A 209 -15.94 8.13 -1.90
CA ALA A 209 -17.06 7.67 -1.06
C ALA A 209 -16.94 6.21 -0.55
N SER A 210 -16.20 5.36 -1.28
CA SER A 210 -15.98 3.96 -0.90
C SER A 210 -14.83 3.76 0.10
N ALA A 211 -14.10 4.82 0.46
CA ALA A 211 -13.00 4.75 1.41
C ALA A 211 -13.47 4.23 2.78
N SER A 212 -12.63 3.44 3.42
CA SER A 212 -12.82 3.05 4.83
C SER A 212 -12.42 4.21 5.75
N GLU A 213 -13.06 4.36 6.90
CA GLU A 213 -12.74 5.41 7.86
C GLU A 213 -11.31 5.30 8.39
N ASN A 214 -10.81 4.07 8.53
CA ASN A 214 -9.44 3.79 8.91
C ASN A 214 -8.83 2.81 7.91
N SER A 215 -7.67 3.14 7.37
CA SER A 215 -6.94 2.27 6.47
C SER A 215 -5.43 2.51 6.60
N THR A 216 -4.64 1.59 6.03
CA THR A 216 -3.19 1.73 5.97
C THR A 216 -2.74 1.59 4.53
N TYR A 217 -2.14 2.64 4.00
CA TYR A 217 -1.38 2.57 2.76
C TYR A 217 0.02 2.04 3.07
N SER A 218 0.56 1.19 2.20
CA SER A 218 1.95 0.74 2.32
C SER A 218 2.63 0.63 0.96
N LEU A 219 3.91 0.90 0.96
CA LEU A 219 4.76 0.77 -0.21
C LEU A 219 6.11 0.18 0.19
N ASP A 220 6.49 -0.85 -0.55
CA ASP A 220 7.75 -1.56 -0.37
C ASP A 220 8.89 -0.84 -1.09
N LYS A 221 10.09 -0.90 -0.50
CA LYS A 221 11.27 -0.28 -1.10
C LYS A 221 11.80 -1.14 -2.23
N ILE A 222 11.92 -2.42 -1.93
CA ILE A 222 12.52 -3.45 -2.78
C ILE A 222 11.50 -3.98 -3.78
N LYS A 223 11.92 -4.12 -5.04
CA LYS A 223 11.09 -4.67 -6.11
C LYS A 223 10.55 -6.07 -5.76
N PRO A 224 9.30 -6.41 -6.09
CA PRO A 224 8.66 -7.65 -5.66
C PRO A 224 9.39 -8.92 -6.14
N GLU A 225 10.04 -8.88 -7.30
CA GLU A 225 10.83 -10.01 -7.82
C GLU A 225 12.07 -10.35 -6.99
N MET A 226 12.49 -9.44 -6.10
CA MET A 226 13.63 -9.66 -5.20
C MET A 226 13.23 -10.12 -3.82
N ILE A 227 11.92 -10.27 -3.53
CA ILE A 227 11.46 -10.68 -2.22
C ILE A 227 11.38 -12.19 -2.13
N GLY A 228 12.20 -12.78 -1.27
CA GLY A 228 12.19 -14.19 -0.99
C GLY A 228 13.42 -14.69 -0.26
N GLN A 229 13.61 -16.00 -0.30
CA GLN A 229 14.73 -16.67 0.34
C GLN A 229 15.85 -16.90 -0.68
N SER A 230 17.01 -16.27 -0.45
CA SER A 230 18.21 -16.52 -1.26
C SER A 230 18.52 -18.00 -1.37
N LEU A 231 19.00 -18.40 -2.56
CA LEU A 231 19.36 -19.78 -2.89
C LEU A 231 20.85 -19.83 -3.27
N VAL A 232 21.52 -20.93 -2.95
CA VAL A 232 22.86 -21.25 -3.44
C VAL A 232 22.80 -22.56 -4.22
N HIS A 233 23.42 -22.54 -5.40
CA HIS A 233 23.65 -23.68 -6.27
C HIS A 233 25.07 -24.14 -6.01
N LYS A 234 25.21 -25.29 -5.33
CA LYS A 234 26.51 -25.83 -4.94
C LYS A 234 27.01 -26.90 -5.86
N LYS A 235 28.31 -26.91 -6.16
CA LYS A 235 28.92 -27.96 -6.98
C LYS A 235 30.30 -28.34 -6.45
N SER A 236 30.56 -29.64 -6.31
CA SER A 236 31.90 -30.11 -5.93
C SER A 236 32.89 -29.83 -7.06
N GLY A 237 34.00 -29.15 -6.75
CA GLY A 237 35.06 -28.84 -7.73
C GLY A 237 34.61 -27.89 -8.85
N GLY A 238 33.62 -27.05 -8.57
CA GLY A 238 33.20 -25.96 -9.43
C GLY A 238 32.50 -24.87 -8.62
N GLN A 239 32.54 -23.66 -9.14
CA GLN A 239 32.07 -22.45 -8.49
C GLN A 239 30.61 -22.48 -7.98
N ASP A 240 30.37 -22.18 -6.71
CA ASP A 240 29.04 -21.96 -6.12
C ASP A 240 28.40 -20.67 -6.66
N ILE A 241 27.10 -20.75 -7.00
CA ILE A 241 26.32 -19.63 -7.56
C ILE A 241 25.17 -19.28 -6.63
N ILE A 242 25.07 -18.02 -6.23
CA ILE A 242 23.96 -17.51 -5.43
C ILE A 242 22.92 -16.88 -6.35
N TYR A 243 21.65 -17.23 -6.16
CA TYR A 243 20.50 -16.46 -6.64
C TYR A 243 20.03 -15.55 -5.50
N PRO A 244 20.42 -14.26 -5.49
CA PRO A 244 20.25 -13.40 -4.32
C PRO A 244 18.81 -12.88 -4.26
N LEU A 245 18.19 -13.03 -3.09
CA LEU A 245 16.88 -12.50 -2.73
C LEU A 245 16.90 -11.91 -1.32
N MET A 246 16.04 -10.93 -1.09
CA MET A 246 15.87 -10.22 0.17
C MET A 246 14.62 -10.70 0.91
N LYS A 247 14.73 -10.89 2.22
CA LYS A 247 13.57 -11.23 3.07
C LYS A 247 12.73 -10.02 3.42
N ASP A 248 13.38 -8.89 3.73
CA ASP A 248 12.69 -7.65 4.11
C ASP A 248 12.45 -6.77 2.88
N PRO A 249 11.19 -6.48 2.51
CA PRO A 249 10.87 -5.55 1.45
C PRO A 249 11.15 -4.07 1.76
N GLY A 250 11.52 -3.74 3.00
CA GLY A 250 11.81 -2.37 3.41
C GLY A 250 10.56 -1.48 3.45
N THR A 251 9.41 -2.02 3.85
CA THR A 251 8.11 -1.33 3.78
C THR A 251 8.03 -0.07 4.65
N PHE A 252 7.45 1.00 4.09
CA PHE A 252 6.84 2.06 4.91
C PHE A 252 5.32 1.95 4.92
N LYS A 253 4.71 2.44 6.01
CA LYS A 253 3.26 2.45 6.20
C LYS A 253 2.79 3.87 6.51
N LEU A 254 1.61 4.23 6.05
CA LEU A 254 0.93 5.49 6.36
C LEU A 254 -0.49 5.17 6.81
N LYS A 255 -0.83 5.54 8.05
CA LYS A 255 -2.20 5.38 8.56
C LYS A 255 -3.06 6.52 8.03
N ILE A 256 -4.23 6.19 7.52
CA ILE A 256 -5.13 7.16 6.88
C ILE A 256 -6.48 7.07 7.56
N GLN A 257 -6.92 8.19 8.13
CA GLN A 257 -8.27 8.38 8.62
C GLN A 257 -9.06 9.21 7.60
N VAL A 258 -10.22 8.73 7.19
CA VAL A 258 -11.12 9.44 6.28
C VAL A 258 -12.37 9.85 7.04
N ASN A 259 -12.63 11.15 7.08
CA ASN A 259 -13.91 11.65 7.58
C ASN A 259 -14.97 11.48 6.49
N LYS A 260 -15.91 10.57 6.73
CA LYS A 260 -16.90 10.16 5.74
C LYS A 260 -18.20 10.93 5.80
N TYR A 261 -18.52 11.51 6.95
CA TYR A 261 -19.84 12.04 7.25
C TYR A 261 -19.77 13.48 7.77
N GLY A 262 -20.86 14.20 7.58
CA GLY A 262 -21.15 15.46 8.23
C GLY A 262 -22.50 15.40 8.93
N ALA A 263 -22.98 16.56 9.36
CA ALA A 263 -24.28 16.70 10.01
C ALA A 263 -25.07 17.88 9.44
N LEU A 264 -26.36 17.89 9.70
CA LEU A 264 -27.27 19.00 9.41
C LEU A 264 -28.02 19.39 10.69
N LYS A 265 -27.80 20.60 11.18
CA LYS A 265 -28.58 21.20 12.26
C LYS A 265 -29.72 22.02 11.68
N ILE A 266 -30.94 21.70 12.07
CA ILE A 266 -32.16 22.42 11.72
C ILE A 266 -32.65 23.18 12.95
N THR A 267 -32.87 24.48 12.80
CA THR A 267 -33.44 25.37 13.81
C THR A 267 -34.81 25.82 13.35
N LYS A 268 -35.84 25.72 14.20
CA LYS A 268 -37.15 26.24 13.89
C LYS A 268 -37.42 27.51 14.69
N GLN A 269 -37.87 28.55 14.00
CA GLN A 269 -38.29 29.82 14.58
C GLN A 269 -39.71 30.21 14.15
N ASP A 270 -40.39 31.04 14.93
CA ASP A 270 -41.64 31.70 14.53
C ASP A 270 -41.40 33.09 13.91
N GLU A 271 -42.48 33.82 13.61
CA GLU A 271 -42.41 35.16 13.03
C GLU A 271 -41.76 36.20 13.95
N ASP A 272 -41.54 35.91 15.24
CA ASP A 272 -40.82 36.77 16.18
C ASP A 272 -39.36 36.32 16.40
N GLY A 273 -38.94 35.23 15.75
CA GLY A 273 -37.61 34.65 15.91
C GLY A 273 -37.47 33.74 17.14
N LYS A 274 -38.56 33.46 17.85
CA LYS A 274 -38.57 32.55 19.00
C LYS A 274 -38.46 31.10 18.54
N LEU A 275 -37.66 30.33 19.28
CA LEU A 275 -37.41 28.92 18.98
C LEU A 275 -38.67 28.07 19.21
N VAL A 276 -38.96 27.17 18.26
CA VAL A 276 -40.20 26.40 18.25
C VAL A 276 -39.91 24.89 18.38
N PRO A 277 -40.31 24.27 19.50
CA PRO A 277 -40.21 22.82 19.67
C PRO A 277 -41.30 22.08 18.88
N ASN A 278 -41.16 20.76 18.79
CA ASN A 278 -42.17 19.86 18.23
C ASN A 278 -42.55 20.08 16.75
N THR A 279 -41.62 20.59 15.94
CA THR A 279 -41.79 20.70 14.49
C THR A 279 -41.07 19.57 13.77
N SER A 280 -41.74 18.88 12.85
CA SER A 280 -41.21 17.72 12.14
C SER A 280 -40.79 18.07 10.72
N PHE A 281 -39.55 17.74 10.37
CA PHE A 281 -38.95 17.94 9.05
C PHE A 281 -38.66 16.60 8.38
N LYS A 282 -39.05 16.45 7.12
CA LYS A 282 -38.52 15.39 6.26
C LYS A 282 -37.19 15.86 5.69
N VAL A 283 -36.22 14.95 5.64
CA VAL A 283 -34.96 15.17 4.93
C VAL A 283 -34.83 14.12 3.84
N SER A 284 -34.47 14.52 2.62
CA SER A 284 -34.26 13.63 1.48
C SER A 284 -33.00 14.01 0.70
N LYS A 285 -32.47 13.08 -0.10
CA LYS A 285 -31.49 13.40 -1.16
C LYS A 285 -32.17 13.81 -2.47
N ASN A 286 -33.46 13.48 -2.63
CA ASN A 286 -34.23 13.75 -3.83
C ASN A 286 -34.98 15.08 -3.69
N ALA A 287 -34.95 15.90 -4.74
CA ALA A 287 -35.55 17.23 -4.74
C ALA A 287 -37.08 17.22 -4.59
N ASP A 288 -37.73 16.13 -5.01
CA ASP A 288 -39.17 15.89 -4.91
C ASP A 288 -39.60 15.31 -3.55
N MET A 289 -38.65 15.15 -2.61
CA MET A 289 -38.83 14.52 -1.29
C MET A 289 -39.27 13.04 -1.33
N SER A 290 -39.16 12.38 -2.50
CA SER A 290 -39.33 10.93 -2.58
C SER A 290 -38.26 10.22 -1.73
N SER A 291 -38.62 9.07 -1.16
CA SER A 291 -37.74 8.23 -0.33
C SER A 291 -36.92 9.03 0.71
N PRO A 292 -37.58 9.76 1.63
CA PRO A 292 -36.87 10.55 2.62
C PRO A 292 -35.95 9.65 3.46
N ILE A 293 -34.76 10.16 3.78
CA ILE A 293 -33.82 9.46 4.67
C ILE A 293 -34.35 9.38 6.11
N GLY A 294 -35.31 10.24 6.47
CA GLY A 294 -35.96 10.24 7.76
C GLY A 294 -36.88 11.44 7.97
N THR A 295 -37.62 11.39 9.07
CA THR A 295 -38.37 12.53 9.62
C THR A 295 -37.81 12.85 11.00
N TYR A 296 -37.46 14.12 11.21
CA TYR A 296 -36.72 14.59 12.39
C TYR A 296 -37.51 15.71 13.06
N LYS A 297 -37.65 15.63 14.39
CA LYS A 297 -38.51 16.53 15.16
C LYS A 297 -37.68 17.44 16.05
N THR A 298 -37.98 18.74 16.09
CA THR A 298 -37.28 19.68 16.97
C THR A 298 -37.54 19.37 18.44
N GLY A 299 -36.45 19.40 19.23
CA GLY A 299 -36.48 19.25 20.67
C GLY A 299 -37.02 20.49 21.38
N SER A 300 -36.94 20.48 22.71
CA SER A 300 -37.39 21.59 23.56
C SER A 300 -36.63 22.90 23.33
N ASP A 301 -35.40 22.82 22.81
CA ASP A 301 -34.57 23.96 22.42
C ASP A 301 -34.91 24.50 21.02
N GLY A 302 -35.91 23.92 20.34
CA GLY A 302 -36.31 24.29 18.99
C GLY A 302 -35.34 23.85 17.89
N THR A 303 -34.41 22.93 18.18
CA THR A 303 -33.46 22.42 17.19
C THR A 303 -33.51 20.90 17.03
N VAL A 304 -33.02 20.40 15.90
CA VAL A 304 -32.74 18.97 15.67
C VAL A 304 -31.51 18.82 14.81
N THR A 305 -30.66 17.83 15.13
CA THR A 305 -29.45 17.52 14.36
C THR A 305 -29.59 16.15 13.70
N VAL A 306 -29.36 16.13 12.39
CA VAL A 306 -29.26 14.91 11.59
C VAL A 306 -27.79 14.57 11.41
N ASN A 307 -27.34 13.49 12.04
CA ASN A 307 -25.95 13.04 12.00
C ASN A 307 -25.69 12.05 10.86
N ASP A 308 -24.42 11.69 10.68
CA ASP A 308 -23.96 10.61 9.78
C ASP A 308 -24.40 10.78 8.32
N LEU A 309 -24.53 12.03 7.88
CA LEU A 309 -24.90 12.36 6.51
C LEU A 309 -23.67 12.29 5.61
N ALA A 310 -23.71 11.41 4.60
CA ALA A 310 -22.70 11.39 3.55
C ALA A 310 -22.68 12.75 2.82
N PRO A 311 -21.51 13.32 2.48
CA PRO A 311 -21.41 14.60 1.81
C PRO A 311 -22.16 14.61 0.49
N ALA A 312 -23.16 15.48 0.42
CA ALA A 312 -24.09 15.59 -0.70
C ALA A 312 -24.96 16.84 -0.51
N THR A 313 -25.77 17.12 -1.54
CA THR A 313 -26.94 17.96 -1.39
C THR A 313 -28.08 17.17 -0.76
N TYR A 314 -28.75 17.78 0.21
CA TYR A 314 -29.99 17.30 0.83
C TYR A 314 -31.10 18.33 0.65
N TYR A 315 -32.34 17.88 0.77
CA TYR A 315 -33.54 18.68 0.73
C TYR A 315 -34.30 18.52 2.05
N VAL A 316 -34.74 19.64 2.62
CA VAL A 316 -35.47 19.71 3.88
C VAL A 316 -36.86 20.27 3.60
N GLN A 317 -37.90 19.61 4.10
CA GLN A 317 -39.29 20.07 3.99
C GLN A 317 -39.99 19.92 5.33
N GLU A 318 -40.81 20.88 5.72
CA GLU A 318 -41.68 20.69 6.88
C GLU A 318 -42.78 19.67 6.57
N SER A 319 -43.04 18.80 7.55
CA SER A 319 -44.09 17.78 7.46
C SER A 319 -45.19 17.99 8.48
N ALA A 320 -44.87 18.59 9.63
CA ALA A 320 -45.84 19.00 10.63
C ALA A 320 -45.27 20.14 11.48
N VAL A 321 -46.12 21.11 11.82
CA VAL A 321 -45.80 22.24 12.70
C VAL A 321 -46.84 22.31 13.83
N PRO A 322 -46.54 22.93 14.98
CA PRO A 322 -47.53 23.24 16.00
C PRO A 322 -48.78 23.92 15.42
N SER A 323 -49.94 23.66 16.03
CA SER A 323 -51.25 24.03 15.47
C SER A 323 -51.43 25.53 15.19
N HIS A 324 -50.72 26.39 15.92
CA HIS A 324 -50.75 27.85 15.79
C HIS A 324 -49.87 28.40 14.65
N LEU A 325 -49.04 27.58 13.99
CA LEU A 325 -48.18 27.99 12.88
C LEU A 325 -48.72 27.53 11.52
N ILE A 326 -48.42 28.29 10.48
CA ILE A 326 -48.68 27.93 9.08
C ILE A 326 -47.61 26.92 8.62
N LEU A 327 -47.99 25.80 8.01
CA LEU A 327 -47.05 24.79 7.50
C LEU A 327 -46.42 25.26 6.18
N ASP A 328 -45.09 25.26 6.08
CA ASP A 328 -44.38 25.55 4.84
C ASP A 328 -43.99 24.26 4.10
N LYS A 329 -44.55 24.06 2.91
CA LYS A 329 -44.28 22.87 2.07
C LYS A 329 -43.11 23.06 1.10
N THR A 330 -42.37 24.17 1.18
CA THR A 330 -41.21 24.45 0.34
C THR A 330 -40.08 23.45 0.62
N ASN A 331 -39.42 22.98 -0.45
CA ASN A 331 -38.25 22.11 -0.34
C ASN A 331 -36.96 22.95 -0.36
N TYR A 332 -36.24 22.98 0.76
CA TYR A 332 -35.02 23.75 0.91
C TYR A 332 -33.78 22.92 0.61
N LYS A 333 -32.92 23.40 -0.30
CA LYS A 333 -31.68 22.74 -0.71
C LYS A 333 -30.52 23.11 0.22
N ILE A 334 -29.90 22.12 0.86
CA ILE A 334 -28.78 22.28 1.80
C ILE A 334 -27.59 21.41 1.38
N SER A 335 -26.38 21.96 1.38
CA SER A 335 -25.15 21.21 1.09
C SER A 335 -24.47 20.75 2.38
N VAL A 336 -24.24 19.44 2.52
CA VAL A 336 -23.53 18.85 3.65
C VAL A 336 -22.13 18.43 3.21
N SER A 337 -21.12 18.81 3.99
CA SER A 337 -19.71 18.47 3.78
C SER A 337 -19.20 17.54 4.89
N ALA A 338 -18.19 16.73 4.60
CA ALA A 338 -17.61 15.85 5.60
C ALA A 338 -16.95 16.63 6.73
N ASN A 339 -17.02 16.08 7.95
CA ASN A 339 -16.48 16.67 9.17
C ASN A 339 -17.01 18.07 9.50
N LYS A 340 -18.19 18.43 8.99
CA LYS A 340 -18.84 19.73 9.22
C LYS A 340 -20.32 19.55 9.54
N THR A 341 -20.86 20.52 10.26
CA THR A 341 -22.31 20.66 10.49
C THR A 341 -22.85 21.78 9.63
N ALA A 342 -23.70 21.46 8.66
CA ALA A 342 -24.48 22.46 7.93
C ALA A 342 -25.62 22.97 8.83
N SER A 343 -26.00 24.24 8.67
CA SER A 343 -27.07 24.86 9.47
C SER A 343 -28.19 25.33 8.56
N PHE A 344 -29.43 25.09 8.96
CA PHE A 344 -30.64 25.58 8.30
C PHE A 344 -31.62 26.12 9.35
N THR A 345 -32.20 27.29 9.08
CA THR A 345 -33.23 27.88 9.94
C THR A 345 -34.52 28.03 9.16
N ALA A 346 -35.59 27.39 9.63
CA ALA A 346 -36.94 27.52 9.08
C ALA A 346 -37.76 28.49 9.94
N ARG A 347 -38.43 29.45 9.29
CA ARG A 347 -39.25 30.48 9.96
C ARG A 347 -40.68 30.42 9.43
N ASN A 348 -41.67 30.41 10.33
CA ASN A 348 -43.08 30.35 9.93
C ASN A 348 -43.89 31.46 10.57
N GLU A 349 -44.92 31.87 9.85
CA GLU A 349 -45.93 32.80 10.32
C GLU A 349 -46.94 32.12 11.26
N TRP A 350 -47.50 32.93 12.14
CA TRP A 350 -48.62 32.52 12.98
C TRP A 350 -49.91 32.46 12.16
N LYS A 351 -50.80 31.52 12.49
CA LYS A 351 -52.16 31.54 11.97
C LYS A 351 -52.90 32.74 12.57
N LYS A 352 -53.21 33.72 11.73
CA LYS A 352 -53.94 34.94 12.12
C LYS A 352 -55.43 34.78 11.86
N GLY A 353 -56.25 35.17 12.84
CA GLY A 353 -57.70 35.24 12.72
C GLY A 353 -58.18 36.69 12.66
N ARG A 354 -59.42 36.91 12.22
CA ARG A 354 -60.11 38.20 12.32
C ARG A 354 -61.31 38.03 13.25
N VAL A 355 -61.44 38.92 14.23
CA VAL A 355 -62.65 39.04 15.05
C VAL A 355 -63.40 40.29 14.60
N GLN A 356 -64.69 40.15 14.27
CA GLN A 356 -65.57 41.28 13.99
C GLN A 356 -66.59 41.41 15.12
N ILE A 357 -66.55 42.54 15.82
CA ILE A 357 -67.43 42.82 16.95
C ILE A 357 -68.48 43.84 16.50
N ARG A 358 -69.76 43.49 16.59
CA ARG A 358 -70.87 44.43 16.45
C ARG A 358 -71.44 44.70 17.83
N LYS A 359 -71.22 45.91 18.34
CA LYS A 359 -71.87 46.37 19.57
C LYS A 359 -73.30 46.82 19.22
N VAL A 360 -74.30 46.21 19.84
CA VAL A 360 -75.69 46.67 19.83
C VAL A 360 -76.00 47.54 21.01
#